data_AF-A0A2S9FE23-F1
#
_entry.id   AF-A0A2S9FE23-F1
#
_cell.length_a   1.000
_cell.length_b   1.000
_cell.length_c   1.000
_cell.angle_alpha   90.00
_cell.angle_beta   90.00
_cell.angle_gamma   90.00
#
_symmetry.space_group_name_H-M   'P 1'
#
loop_
_entity.id
_entity.type
_entity.pdbx_description
1 polymer ?
#
loop_
_entity_poly.entity_id
_entity_poly.type
_entity_poly.pdbx_seq_one_letter_code
_entity_poly.pdbx_strand_id
1 'polypeptide(L)'
;MSSTPEDGSAPVGFQVRLSNFEGPFDLLLQLIFGHRLDVTEVALHTVTDEFIAYTKEIGPKLGLDETTSFLVVAATLLDLKAARLLPAGEIHDEEDLALLEVRDLLFARLLQYRAFKHVAVMFAELEAAAMRSYPRAVSLEDRYAELLPEVMLGVDARRFAEIAATAFTPRPVPSVGTDHLHQVSVSVPEQAANVMSL
;
A
#
# COMPACT_ATOMS: atom_id res chain seq x y z
N MET A 1 58.67 -15.28 -13.55
CA MET A 1 57.92 -16.46 -13.03
C MET A 1 56.83 -15.96 -12.11
N SER A 2 55.77 -16.77 -11.97
CA SER A 2 54.49 -16.55 -11.27
C SER A 2 53.60 -15.44 -11.82
N SER A 3 52.31 -15.61 -12.13
CA SER A 3 51.40 -16.74 -12.38
C SER A 3 50.02 -16.06 -12.46
N THR A 4 49.23 -16.33 -13.50
CA THR A 4 47.80 -15.98 -13.52
C THR A 4 47.09 -16.60 -12.31
N PRO A 5 45.94 -16.05 -11.92
CA PRO A 5 44.78 -16.91 -11.95
C PRO A 5 43.69 -16.33 -12.84
N GLU A 6 43.10 -17.25 -13.59
CA GLU A 6 41.84 -17.10 -14.29
C GLU A 6 40.67 -16.96 -13.31
N ASP A 7 39.61 -16.45 -13.89
CA ASP A 7 38.23 -16.83 -13.69
C ASP A 7 37.39 -16.02 -12.69
N GLY A 8 36.39 -15.40 -13.29
CA GLY A 8 35.38 -14.55 -12.69
C GLY A 8 34.29 -14.39 -13.71
N SER A 9 33.73 -15.53 -14.16
CA SER A 9 32.46 -15.65 -14.85
C SER A 9 31.51 -14.50 -14.49
N ALA A 10 31.31 -13.59 -15.45
CA ALA A 10 30.28 -12.57 -15.33
C ALA A 10 28.93 -13.29 -15.30
N PRO A 11 28.03 -13.00 -14.34
CA PRO A 11 26.76 -13.67 -14.30
C PRO A 11 25.95 -13.26 -15.54
N VAL A 12 25.70 -14.24 -16.41
CA VAL A 12 24.66 -14.18 -17.44
C VAL A 12 23.33 -14.36 -16.74
N GLY A 13 22.64 -13.25 -16.48
CA GLY A 13 21.30 -13.25 -15.92
C GLY A 13 20.85 -11.84 -15.60
N PHE A 14 19.74 -11.40 -16.20
CA PHE A 14 19.11 -10.13 -15.86
C PHE A 14 18.60 -10.23 -14.41
N GLN A 15 19.41 -9.77 -13.46
CA GLN A 15 19.09 -9.84 -12.03
C GLN A 15 18.36 -8.55 -11.63
N VAL A 16 17.03 -8.56 -11.73
CA VAL A 16 16.20 -7.49 -11.19
C VAL A 16 16.14 -7.66 -9.68
N ARG A 17 16.90 -6.85 -8.95
CA ARG A 17 16.61 -6.61 -7.54
C ARG A 17 15.38 -5.72 -7.47
N LEU A 18 14.23 -6.32 -7.22
CA LEU A 18 13.00 -5.57 -7.03
C LEU A 18 13.10 -4.79 -5.71
N SER A 19 12.84 -3.50 -5.81
CA SER A 19 12.77 -2.50 -4.73
C SER A 19 11.76 -2.90 -3.64
N ASN A 20 11.90 -2.33 -2.44
CA ASN A 20 10.83 -2.33 -1.43
C ASN A 20 9.53 -1.83 -2.08
N PHE A 21 8.52 -2.69 -2.16
CA PHE A 21 7.20 -2.32 -2.66
C PHE A 21 6.33 -1.83 -1.52
N GLU A 22 5.46 -0.87 -1.82
CA GLU A 22 4.46 -0.37 -0.87
C GLU A 22 3.15 -1.20 -0.91
N GLY A 23 3.18 -2.41 -1.50
CA GLY A 23 2.07 -3.34 -1.50
C GLY A 23 1.83 -4.08 -2.83
N PRO A 24 0.78 -4.90 -2.91
CA PRO A 24 0.51 -5.79 -4.04
C PRO A 24 0.14 -5.05 -5.33
N PHE A 25 -0.57 -3.92 -5.23
CA PHE A 25 -0.94 -3.12 -6.41
C PHE A 25 0.27 -2.46 -7.06
N ASP A 26 1.28 -2.11 -6.28
CA ASP A 26 2.50 -1.50 -6.84
C ASP A 26 3.32 -2.51 -7.64
N LEU A 27 3.47 -3.72 -7.09
CA LEU A 27 4.07 -4.83 -7.80
C LEU A 27 3.31 -5.10 -9.11
N LEU A 28 1.98 -5.19 -9.06
CA LEU A 28 1.18 -5.42 -10.27
C LEU A 28 1.37 -4.32 -11.32
N LEU A 29 1.35 -3.04 -10.93
CA LEU A 29 1.63 -1.96 -11.86
C LEU A 29 3.01 -2.13 -12.49
N GLN A 30 4.05 -2.43 -11.70
CA GLN A 30 5.40 -2.59 -12.22
C GLN A 30 5.51 -3.77 -13.19
N LEU A 31 4.89 -4.91 -12.89
CA LEU A 31 4.86 -6.07 -13.80
C LEU A 31 4.14 -5.69 -15.11
N ILE A 32 2.98 -5.03 -15.02
CA ILE A 32 2.20 -4.60 -16.20
C ILE A 32 2.98 -3.59 -17.06
N PHE A 33 3.67 -2.62 -16.46
CA PHE A 33 4.47 -1.64 -17.20
C PHE A 33 5.78 -2.23 -17.74
N GLY A 34 6.39 -3.18 -17.02
CA GLY A 34 7.61 -3.87 -17.43
C GLY A 34 7.43 -4.66 -18.72
N HIS A 35 6.26 -5.28 -18.89
CA HIS A 35 5.88 -6.02 -20.10
C HIS A 35 5.41 -5.14 -21.28
N ARG A 36 5.60 -3.82 -21.20
CA ARG A 36 5.31 -2.82 -22.26
C ARG A 36 4.12 -3.20 -23.16
N LEU A 37 2.91 -2.88 -22.71
CA LEU A 37 1.75 -2.66 -23.58
C LEU A 37 1.47 -3.78 -24.58
N ASP A 38 1.17 -4.98 -24.08
CA ASP A 38 0.07 -5.74 -24.66
C ASP A 38 -1.05 -5.76 -23.61
N VAL A 39 -1.87 -4.70 -23.56
CA VAL A 39 -3.12 -4.69 -22.79
C VAL A 39 -4.16 -5.59 -23.50
N THR A 40 -3.72 -6.77 -23.93
CA THR A 40 -4.51 -7.84 -24.49
C THR A 40 -4.50 -9.00 -23.50
N GLU A 41 -5.39 -9.94 -23.69
CA GLU A 41 -5.62 -11.08 -22.78
C GLU A 41 -4.36 -11.93 -22.55
N VAL A 42 -3.35 -11.79 -23.41
CA VAL A 42 -2.05 -12.46 -23.36
C VAL A 42 -1.12 -11.88 -22.26
N ALA A 43 -1.34 -10.66 -21.76
CA ALA A 43 -0.50 -10.14 -20.67
C ALA A 43 -0.95 -10.58 -19.26
N LEU A 44 -2.25 -10.83 -19.06
CA LEU A 44 -2.75 -11.10 -17.71
C LEU A 44 -2.22 -12.43 -17.15
N HIS A 45 -2.13 -13.48 -17.96
CA HIS A 45 -1.64 -14.78 -17.49
C HIS A 45 -0.16 -14.74 -17.10
N THR A 46 0.67 -14.04 -17.88
CA THR A 46 2.10 -13.85 -17.61
C THR A 46 2.31 -13.03 -16.35
N VAL A 47 1.56 -11.93 -16.20
CA VAL A 47 1.61 -11.10 -14.98
C VAL A 47 1.14 -11.87 -13.76
N THR A 48 0.09 -12.70 -13.88
CA THR A 48 -0.37 -13.57 -12.78
C THR A 48 0.72 -14.56 -12.35
N ASP A 49 1.39 -15.21 -13.30
CA ASP A 49 2.45 -16.17 -12.98
C ASP A 49 3.64 -15.51 -12.28
N GLU A 50 4.07 -14.34 -12.77
CA GLU A 50 5.14 -13.56 -12.15
C GLU A 50 4.76 -13.04 -10.75
N PHE A 51 3.51 -12.58 -10.59
CA PHE A 51 3.01 -12.12 -9.29
C PHE A 51 3.01 -13.26 -8.26
N ILE A 52 2.55 -14.45 -8.65
CA ILE A 52 2.54 -15.64 -7.77
C ILE A 52 3.96 -16.09 -7.44
N ALA A 53 4.86 -16.12 -8.43
CA ALA A 53 6.25 -16.47 -8.23
C ALA A 53 6.92 -15.53 -7.21
N TYR A 54 6.72 -14.23 -7.39
CA TYR A 54 7.22 -13.22 -6.46
C TYR A 54 6.63 -13.37 -5.06
N THR A 55 5.31 -13.54 -4.95
CA THR A 55 4.61 -13.73 -3.67
C THR A 55 5.15 -14.94 -2.90
N LYS A 56 5.47 -16.05 -3.60
CA LYS A 56 6.08 -17.23 -2.98
C LYS A 56 7.51 -16.99 -2.48
N GLU A 57 8.30 -16.21 -3.21
CA GLU A 57 9.68 -15.91 -2.84
C GLU A 57 9.77 -14.93 -1.64
N ILE A 58 8.87 -13.94 -1.61
CA ILE A 58 8.88 -12.86 -0.62
C ILE A 58 8.07 -13.21 0.63
N GLY A 59 7.04 -14.06 0.51
CA GLY A 59 6.09 -14.38 1.59
C GLY A 59 6.74 -14.79 2.92
N PRO A 60 7.78 -15.65 2.94
CA PRO A 60 8.48 -16.00 4.19
C PRO A 60 9.24 -14.85 4.86
N LYS A 61 9.45 -13.74 4.14
CA LYS A 61 10.21 -12.56 4.59
C LYS A 61 9.31 -11.38 4.99
N LEU A 62 8.04 -11.39 4.59
CA LEU A 62 7.07 -10.33 4.88
C LEU A 62 6.38 -10.54 6.23
N GLY A 63 5.84 -9.46 6.78
CA GLY A 63 4.91 -9.56 7.92
C GLY A 63 3.62 -10.29 7.54
N LEU A 64 2.88 -10.78 8.55
CA LEU A 64 1.62 -11.48 8.34
C LEU A 64 0.58 -10.60 7.62
N ASP A 65 0.49 -9.33 8.02
CA ASP A 65 -0.46 -8.36 7.46
C ASP A 65 -0.18 -8.09 5.98
N GLU A 66 1.09 -7.86 5.64
CA GLU A 66 1.53 -7.68 4.26
C GLU A 66 1.25 -8.93 3.44
N THR A 67 1.65 -10.10 3.94
CA THR A 67 1.43 -11.38 3.26
C THR A 67 -0.03 -11.62 2.95
N THR A 68 -0.93 -11.28 3.89
CA THR A 68 -2.38 -11.42 3.71
C THR A 68 -2.87 -10.59 2.52
N SER A 69 -2.39 -9.35 2.38
CA SER A 69 -2.77 -8.48 1.25
C SER A 69 -2.33 -9.05 -0.11
N PHE A 70 -1.14 -9.65 -0.18
CA PHE A 70 -0.64 -10.31 -1.39
C PHE A 70 -1.42 -11.58 -1.71
N LEU A 71 -1.77 -12.38 -0.70
CA LEU A 71 -2.52 -13.63 -0.88
C LEU A 71 -3.94 -13.38 -1.42
N VAL A 72 -4.63 -12.35 -0.95
CA VAL A 72 -5.96 -11.99 -1.47
C VAL A 72 -5.89 -11.66 -2.96
N VAL A 73 -4.92 -10.82 -3.35
CA VAL A 73 -4.73 -10.45 -4.76
C VAL A 73 -4.28 -11.65 -5.60
N ALA A 74 -3.40 -12.50 -5.08
CA ALA A 74 -2.96 -13.73 -5.75
C ALA A 74 -4.13 -14.68 -6.01
N ALA A 75 -5.03 -14.86 -5.02
CA ALA A 75 -6.23 -15.68 -5.17
C ALA A 75 -7.14 -15.12 -6.27
N THR A 76 -7.43 -13.82 -6.25
CA THR A 76 -8.24 -13.18 -7.31
C THR A 76 -7.63 -13.36 -8.70
N LEU A 77 -6.31 -13.22 -8.84
CA LEU A 77 -5.63 -13.40 -10.13
C LEU A 77 -5.65 -14.86 -10.60
N LEU A 78 -5.55 -15.82 -9.68
CA LEU A 78 -5.68 -17.24 -9.97
C LEU A 78 -7.10 -17.59 -10.45
N ASP A 79 -8.12 -17.08 -9.77
CA ASP A 79 -9.52 -17.29 -10.15
C ASP A 79 -9.79 -16.76 -11.56
N LEU A 80 -9.32 -15.54 -11.84
CA LEU A 80 -9.41 -14.93 -13.16
C LEU A 80 -8.65 -15.71 -14.24
N LYS A 81 -7.51 -16.33 -13.90
CA LYS A 81 -6.75 -17.18 -14.81
C LYS A 81 -7.46 -18.52 -15.07
N ALA A 82 -8.01 -19.13 -14.03
CA ALA A 82 -8.72 -20.41 -14.12
C ALA A 82 -9.97 -20.28 -15.00
N ALA A 83 -10.80 -19.26 -14.75
CA ALA A 83 -12.02 -18.99 -15.52
C ALA A 83 -11.73 -18.80 -17.02
N ARG A 84 -10.61 -18.17 -17.37
CA ARG A 84 -10.23 -17.91 -18.77
C ARG A 84 -9.60 -19.09 -19.51
N LEU A 85 -8.94 -20.00 -18.80
CA LEU A 85 -8.28 -21.16 -19.42
C LEU A 85 -9.21 -22.36 -19.59
N LEU A 86 -10.37 -22.35 -18.92
CA LEU A 86 -11.43 -23.31 -19.16
C LEU A 86 -12.04 -23.08 -20.55
N PRO A 87 -12.29 -24.12 -21.36
CA PRO A 87 -12.88 -23.97 -22.69
C PRO A 87 -14.21 -23.23 -22.59
N ALA A 88 -14.24 -21.99 -23.07
CA ALA A 88 -15.41 -21.13 -23.08
C ALA A 88 -16.47 -21.69 -24.04
N GLY A 89 -17.41 -22.45 -23.52
CA GLY A 89 -18.67 -22.74 -24.19
C GLY A 89 -19.72 -21.76 -23.67
N GLU A 90 -19.74 -20.54 -24.21
CA GLU A 90 -20.72 -19.46 -23.95
C GLU A 90 -20.80 -18.97 -22.49
N ILE A 91 -21.04 -17.66 -22.29
CA ILE A 91 -21.34 -17.10 -20.96
C ILE A 91 -22.70 -17.68 -20.57
N HIS A 92 -22.69 -18.77 -19.80
CA HIS A 92 -23.92 -19.50 -19.49
C HIS A 92 -24.52 -19.07 -18.15
N ASP A 93 -23.68 -18.63 -17.20
CA ASP A 93 -24.06 -18.55 -15.80
C ASP A 93 -23.71 -17.19 -15.16
N GLU A 94 -24.40 -16.81 -14.08
CA GLU A 94 -24.21 -15.54 -13.36
C GLU A 94 -22.82 -15.42 -12.69
N GLU A 95 -22.18 -16.55 -12.43
CA GLU A 95 -20.84 -16.63 -11.84
C GLU A 95 -19.74 -16.14 -12.81
N ASP A 96 -19.87 -16.41 -14.10
CA ASP A 96 -18.96 -15.91 -15.13
C ASP A 96 -19.07 -14.40 -15.30
N LEU A 97 -20.29 -13.85 -15.19
CA LEU A 97 -20.52 -12.41 -15.22
C LEU A 97 -19.90 -11.72 -14.00
N ALA A 98 -20.08 -12.28 -12.81
CA ALA A 98 -19.47 -11.76 -11.58
C ALA A 98 -17.93 -11.75 -11.66
N LEU A 99 -17.31 -12.77 -12.26
CA LEU A 99 -15.86 -12.82 -12.47
C LEU A 99 -15.36 -11.74 -13.43
N LEU A 100 -16.11 -11.42 -14.48
CA LEU A 100 -15.80 -10.30 -15.38
C LEU A 100 -15.89 -8.95 -14.65
N GLU A 101 -16.88 -8.78 -13.76
CA GLU A 101 -17.00 -7.57 -12.94
C GLU A 101 -15.83 -7.43 -11.94
N VAL A 102 -15.42 -8.54 -11.31
CA VAL A 102 -14.25 -8.58 -10.41
C VAL A 102 -12.97 -8.15 -11.13
N ARG A 103 -12.79 -8.61 -12.38
CA ARG A 103 -11.67 -8.18 -13.24
C ARG A 103 -11.68 -6.67 -13.45
N ASP A 104 -12.84 -6.11 -13.81
CA ASP A 104 -12.95 -4.70 -14.12
C ASP A 104 -12.76 -3.83 -12.87
N LEU A 105 -13.24 -4.31 -11.72
CA LEU A 105 -12.97 -3.69 -10.42
C LEU A 105 -11.47 -3.70 -10.07
N LEU A 106 -10.76 -4.82 -10.33
CA LEU A 106 -9.32 -4.91 -10.11
C LEU A 106 -8.57 -3.87 -10.97
N PHE A 107 -8.92 -3.77 -12.24
CA PHE A 107 -8.32 -2.77 -13.15
C PHE A 107 -8.63 -1.34 -12.72
N ALA A 108 -9.86 -1.06 -12.28
CA ALA A 108 -10.23 0.25 -11.75
C ALA A 108 -9.39 0.62 -10.53
N ARG A 109 -9.18 -0.32 -9.59
CA ARG A 109 -8.31 -0.12 -8.41
C ARG A 109 -6.86 0.10 -8.79
N LEU A 110 -6.34 -0.63 -9.78
CA LEU A 110 -4.98 -0.41 -10.30
C LEU A 110 -4.81 0.99 -10.90
N LEU A 111 -5.78 1.45 -11.69
CA LEU A 111 -5.76 2.78 -12.27
C LEU A 111 -5.86 3.88 -11.19
N GLN A 112 -6.69 3.66 -10.18
CA GLN A 112 -6.82 4.54 -9.02
C GLN A 112 -5.51 4.62 -8.23
N TYR A 113 -4.88 3.48 -7.93
CA TYR A 113 -3.59 3.44 -7.24
C TYR A 113 -2.51 4.18 -8.06
N ARG A 114 -2.45 3.97 -9.38
CA ARG A 114 -1.55 4.72 -10.27
C ARG A 114 -1.76 6.22 -10.16
N ALA A 115 -3.01 6.67 -10.19
CA ALA A 115 -3.34 8.10 -10.09
C ALA A 115 -2.86 8.69 -8.75
N PHE A 116 -3.12 8.00 -7.64
CA PHE A 116 -2.64 8.43 -6.33
C PHE A 116 -1.12 8.42 -6.22
N LYS A 117 -0.44 7.42 -6.80
CA LYS A 117 1.03 7.37 -6.84
C LYS A 117 1.60 8.59 -7.58
N HIS A 118 0.99 8.98 -8.70
CA HIS A 118 1.37 10.20 -9.42
C HIS A 118 1.14 11.47 -8.58
N VAL A 119 -0.01 11.59 -7.89
CA VAL A 119 -0.30 12.73 -7.02
C VAL A 119 0.67 12.80 -5.84
N ALA A 120 1.04 11.66 -5.25
CA ALA A 120 2.00 11.60 -4.16
C ALA A 120 3.38 12.12 -4.60
N VAL A 121 3.85 11.77 -5.80
CA VAL A 121 5.10 12.30 -6.37
C VAL A 121 5.00 13.82 -6.54
N MET A 122 3.89 14.33 -7.07
CA MET A 122 3.66 15.77 -7.22
C MET A 122 3.66 16.50 -5.87
N PHE A 123 3.05 15.90 -4.83
CA PHE A 123 3.08 16.46 -3.48
C PHE A 123 4.48 16.49 -2.89
N ALA A 124 5.29 15.45 -3.11
CA ALA A 124 6.68 15.44 -2.66
C ALA A 124 7.50 16.57 -3.33
N GLU A 125 7.26 16.84 -4.61
CA GLU A 125 7.89 17.97 -5.33
C GLU A 125 7.46 19.33 -4.76
N LEU A 126 6.15 19.50 -4.49
CA LEU A 126 5.61 20.71 -3.89
C LEU A 126 6.14 20.94 -2.48
N GLU A 127 6.21 19.89 -1.66
CA GLU A 127 6.78 19.94 -0.31
C GLU A 127 8.26 20.33 -0.36
N ALA A 128 9.05 19.71 -1.24
CA ALA A 128 10.47 20.03 -1.40
C ALA A 128 10.70 21.48 -1.82
N ALA A 129 9.81 22.05 -2.64
CA ALA A 129 9.83 23.47 -2.98
C ALA A 129 9.41 24.35 -1.80
N ALA A 130 8.36 23.98 -1.07
CA ALA A 130 7.85 24.72 0.08
C ALA A 130 8.86 24.75 1.24
N MET A 131 9.62 23.68 1.46
CA MET A 131 10.67 23.61 2.49
C MET A 131 11.82 24.61 2.27
N ARG A 132 11.94 25.19 1.07
CA ARG A 132 12.90 26.27 0.78
C ARG A 132 12.37 27.66 1.14
N SER A 133 11.11 27.75 1.56
CA SER A 133 10.46 28.99 1.96
C SER A 133 10.37 29.06 3.48
N TYR A 134 10.83 30.17 4.04
CA TYR A 134 10.75 30.42 5.48
C TYR A 134 9.75 31.55 5.75
N PRO A 135 8.83 31.40 6.72
CA PRO A 135 7.97 32.49 7.10
C PRO A 135 8.81 33.62 7.69
N ARG A 136 8.49 34.86 7.30
CA ARG A 136 9.12 36.03 7.91
C ARG A 136 8.51 36.25 9.30
N ALA A 137 9.11 35.65 10.31
CA ALA A 137 8.71 35.82 11.72
C ALA A 137 9.35 37.09 12.31
N VAL A 138 8.94 38.26 11.81
CA VAL A 138 9.33 39.55 12.38
C VAL A 138 8.12 40.19 13.07
N SER A 139 8.35 40.78 14.23
CA SER A 139 7.38 41.68 14.84
C SER A 139 7.20 42.93 13.97
N LEU A 140 6.07 43.63 14.11
CA LEU A 140 5.93 44.96 13.52
C LEU A 140 7.04 45.87 14.04
N GLU A 141 7.61 46.69 13.17
CA GLU A 141 8.54 47.75 13.58
C GLU A 141 7.80 48.78 14.43
N ASP A 142 8.49 49.39 15.40
CA ASP A 142 7.87 50.33 16.37
C ASP A 142 7.08 51.46 15.69
N ARG A 143 7.55 51.93 14.52
CA ARG A 143 6.87 52.98 13.73
C ARG A 143 5.48 52.58 13.21
N TYR A 144 5.17 51.28 13.19
CA TYR A 144 3.91 50.71 12.73
C TYR A 144 3.08 50.11 13.88
N ALA A 145 3.55 50.18 15.13
CA ALA A 145 2.84 49.62 16.28
C ALA A 145 1.47 50.27 16.49
N GLU A 146 1.32 51.55 16.13
CA GLU A 146 0.07 52.31 16.25
C GLU A 146 -0.88 52.14 15.05
N LEU A 147 -0.44 51.48 13.96
CA LEU A 147 -1.23 51.25 12.75
C LEU A 147 -2.01 49.93 12.78
N LEU A 148 -2.10 49.30 13.96
CA LEU A 148 -2.88 48.08 14.12
C LEU A 148 -4.37 48.39 13.90
N PRO A 149 -5.07 47.64 13.03
CA PRO A 149 -6.51 47.79 12.90
C PRO A 149 -7.18 47.47 14.24
N GLU A 150 -8.35 48.08 14.49
CA GLU A 150 -9.17 47.68 15.63
C GLU A 150 -9.44 46.18 15.58
N VAL A 151 -8.98 45.46 16.60
CA VAL A 151 -9.09 44.00 16.64
C VAL A 151 -10.54 43.63 16.95
N MET A 152 -11.33 43.46 15.89
CA MET A 152 -12.68 42.94 15.96
C MET A 152 -12.63 41.41 16.01
N LEU A 153 -12.43 40.85 17.21
CA LEU A 153 -12.36 39.40 17.41
C LEU A 153 -13.65 38.67 17.01
N GLY A 154 -14.78 39.37 16.91
CA GLY A 154 -16.07 38.81 16.47
C GLY A 154 -16.61 37.68 17.36
N VAL A 155 -15.96 37.41 18.50
CA VAL A 155 -16.28 36.34 19.43
C VAL A 155 -16.37 36.88 20.85
N ASP A 156 -17.32 36.35 21.62
CA ASP A 156 -17.43 36.63 23.05
C ASP A 156 -16.43 35.77 23.85
N ALA A 157 -16.27 36.08 25.14
CA ALA A 157 -15.33 35.37 26.02
C ALA A 157 -15.60 33.85 26.08
N ARG A 158 -16.88 33.46 26.00
CA ARG A 158 -17.31 32.07 26.00
C ARG A 158 -16.87 31.35 24.73
N ARG A 159 -17.13 31.94 23.56
CA ARG A 159 -16.73 31.39 22.27
C ARG A 159 -15.21 31.32 22.13
N PHE A 160 -14.49 32.29 22.68
CA PHE A 160 -13.03 32.25 22.75
C PHE A 160 -12.54 31.07 23.60
N ALA A 161 -13.17 30.80 24.75
CA ALA A 161 -12.84 29.64 25.58
C ALA A 161 -13.14 28.30 24.87
N GLU A 162 -14.23 28.21 24.10
CA GLU A 162 -14.55 27.04 23.28
C GLU A 162 -13.49 26.76 22.20
N ILE A 163 -13.03 27.82 21.51
CA ILE A 163 -11.98 27.73 20.48
C ILE A 163 -10.65 27.30 21.13
N ALA A 164 -10.28 27.91 22.25
CA ALA A 164 -9.07 27.56 22.98
C ALA A 164 -9.11 26.11 23.47
N ALA A 165 -10.23 25.65 24.03
CA ALA A 165 -10.41 24.27 24.44
C ALA A 165 -10.20 23.32 23.25
N THR A 166 -10.75 23.63 22.08
CA THR A 166 -10.56 22.81 20.86
C THR A 166 -9.11 22.79 20.39
N ALA A 167 -8.44 23.94 20.36
CA ALA A 167 -7.05 24.05 19.88
C ALA A 167 -6.03 23.41 20.84
N PHE A 168 -6.27 23.48 22.15
CA PHE A 168 -5.38 22.95 23.18
C PHE A 168 -5.76 21.55 23.67
N THR A 169 -6.85 20.96 23.19
CA THR A 169 -7.17 19.56 23.50
C THR A 169 -6.08 18.67 22.91
N PRO A 170 -5.33 17.91 23.73
CA PRO A 170 -4.34 16.96 23.24
C PRO A 170 -5.02 15.97 22.30
N ARG A 171 -4.41 15.66 21.15
CA ARG A 171 -4.94 14.59 20.30
C ARG A 171 -5.04 13.31 21.13
N PRO A 172 -6.17 12.59 21.10
CA PRO A 172 -6.29 11.33 21.81
C PRO A 172 -5.17 10.40 21.34
N VAL A 173 -4.49 9.77 22.31
CA VAL A 173 -3.43 8.80 21.99
C VAL A 173 -4.08 7.69 21.15
N PRO A 174 -3.57 7.39 19.94
CA PRO A 174 -4.10 6.30 19.14
C PRO A 174 -3.92 4.99 19.90
N SER A 175 -5.01 4.44 20.44
CA SER A 175 -5.03 3.12 21.05
C SER A 175 -5.56 2.11 20.04
N VAL A 176 -4.80 1.05 19.79
CA VAL A 176 -5.27 -0.08 18.99
C VAL A 176 -6.24 -0.90 19.85
N GLY A 177 -7.46 -1.12 19.36
CA GLY A 177 -8.45 -1.94 20.06
C GLY A 177 -7.99 -3.39 20.09
N THR A 178 -7.58 -3.87 21.28
CA THR A 178 -7.19 -5.28 21.49
C THR A 178 -8.40 -6.19 21.75
N ASP A 179 -9.62 -5.68 21.71
CA ASP A 179 -10.85 -6.44 22.00
C ASP A 179 -11.12 -7.55 20.96
N HIS A 180 -10.50 -7.46 19.77
CA HIS A 180 -10.55 -8.47 18.73
C HIS A 180 -9.44 -9.54 18.84
N LEU A 181 -8.47 -9.36 19.74
CA LEU A 181 -7.47 -10.38 20.05
C LEU A 181 -8.13 -11.44 20.94
N HIS A 182 -8.62 -12.51 20.32
CA HIS A 182 -8.93 -13.74 21.04
C HIS A 182 -7.63 -14.27 21.68
N GLN A 183 -7.41 -13.99 22.96
CA GLN A 183 -6.43 -14.74 23.75
C GLN A 183 -6.95 -16.18 23.84
N VAL A 184 -6.31 -17.09 23.09
CA VAL A 184 -6.53 -18.52 23.27
C VAL A 184 -6.03 -18.86 24.68
N SER A 185 -6.95 -19.02 25.61
CA SER A 185 -6.69 -19.27 27.03
C SER A 185 -6.23 -20.70 27.33
N VAL A 186 -5.96 -21.50 26.29
CA VAL A 186 -5.63 -22.91 26.43
C VAL A 186 -4.41 -23.25 25.57
N SER A 187 -3.37 -23.74 26.22
CA SER A 187 -2.17 -24.26 25.57
C SER A 187 -2.50 -25.57 24.83
N VAL A 188 -2.19 -25.66 23.53
CA VAL A 188 -2.42 -26.87 22.71
C VAL A 188 -1.75 -28.13 23.31
N PRO A 189 -0.50 -28.07 23.83
CA PRO A 189 0.10 -29.19 24.56
C PRO A 189 -0.71 -29.64 25.80
N GLU A 190 -1.27 -28.68 26.53
CA GLU A 190 -2.00 -28.94 27.77
C GLU A 190 -3.33 -29.63 27.48
N GLN A 191 -4.00 -29.25 26.38
CA GLN A 191 -5.24 -29.88 25.96
C GLN A 191 -5.04 -31.23 25.26
N ALA A 192 -3.91 -31.43 24.57
CA ALA A 192 -3.53 -32.73 24.04
C ALA A 192 -3.31 -33.78 25.15
N ALA A 193 -2.75 -33.37 26.29
CA ALA A 193 -2.56 -34.26 27.45
C ALA A 193 -3.89 -34.73 28.06
N ASN A 194 -4.89 -33.84 28.14
CA ASN A 194 -6.22 -34.19 28.65
C ASN A 194 -6.94 -35.21 27.74
N VAL A 195 -6.84 -35.06 26.42
CA VAL A 195 -7.50 -35.97 25.46
C VAL A 195 -6.83 -37.34 25.41
N MET A 196 -5.52 -37.44 25.66
CA MET A 196 -4.80 -38.73 25.74
C MET A 196 -4.98 -39.48 27.06
N SER A 197 -5.62 -38.84 28.06
CA SER A 197 -5.91 -39.44 29.37
C SER A 197 -7.32 -40.05 29.49
N LEU A 198 -8.11 -39.96 28.42
CA LEU A 198 -9.43 -40.61 28.22
C LEU A 198 -9.27 -41.89 27.40
#